data_AF-A0A6J4IK86-F1
#
_entry.id   AF-A0A6J4IK86-F1
#
_cell.length_a   1.000
_cell.length_b   1.000
_cell.length_c   1.000
_cell.angle_alpha   90.00
_cell.angle_beta   90.00
_cell.angle_gamma   90.00
#
_symmetry.space_group_name_H-M   'P 1'
#
loop_
_entity.id
_entity.type
_entity.pdbx_description
1 polymer ?
#
loop_
_entity_poly.entity_id
_entity_poly.type
_entity_poly.pdbx_seq_one_letter_code
_entity_poly.pdbx_strand_id
1 'polypeptide(L)'
;GPIDPKKDDLRDAVQCRDDVVRDNVVRRFGRWNLAAAGISLVIGQRCRIEHNEVADGGYAGITVGYFTMHASPSRNNVVRGNHVHHVMREVDDGAGIYVFNTHFDHYDKSSRLYVERNFVHDVKRGPYTDWNPIGGFYLDEGAQAVVIRQNVVREVDNWLHFNTGGGPERETLPERQTIQNNTDEDAAIEAAAGPRGARPPLALPTVKPAPAFPAPKMIYRLPLDGPWAGGPATLHGSPAFAGGALNLDGQDDRLTLPRTDPGNRYTVALWVRIPAGTQGERTLVAGPDFRLVAHAAGDRVTRVESWNQVRHNQGGQDVFSDRSYPGRFPTGEWVHVAWTVDQYQGANRIFLNGRDVTKTDMRSGRHWRPEFDRRLEITVGARPDGAGAFLGQIDDVRLYGAWLRPREIAKLAAGR
;
A
#
# COMPACT_ATOMS: atom_id res chain seq x y z
N GLY A 1 -28.17 -16.80 -27.61
CA GLY A 1 -27.96 -18.27 -27.60
C GLY A 1 -26.68 -18.57 -26.85
N PRO A 2 -26.45 -19.82 -26.42
CA PRO A 2 -25.19 -20.18 -25.75
C PRO A 2 -24.02 -20.02 -26.73
N ILE A 3 -22.89 -19.54 -26.23
CA ILE A 3 -21.67 -19.24 -26.99
C ILE A 3 -21.02 -20.58 -27.40
N ASP A 4 -20.75 -20.76 -28.70
CA ASP A 4 -20.04 -21.91 -29.26
C ASP A 4 -18.55 -21.55 -29.44
N PRO A 5 -17.65 -22.02 -28.56
CA PRO A 5 -16.24 -21.64 -28.56
C PRO A 5 -15.44 -22.17 -29.77
N LYS A 6 -16.07 -22.92 -30.70
CA LYS A 6 -15.43 -23.37 -31.95
C LYS A 6 -15.82 -22.55 -33.18
N LYS A 7 -16.78 -21.63 -33.08
CA LYS A 7 -17.22 -20.78 -34.20
C LYS A 7 -16.71 -19.34 -34.16
N ASP A 8 -16.24 -18.89 -33.00
CA ASP A 8 -15.70 -17.54 -32.83
C ASP A 8 -14.17 -17.59 -32.85
N ASP A 9 -13.57 -17.57 -34.04
CA ASP A 9 -12.14 -17.29 -34.17
C ASP A 9 -11.89 -15.83 -33.76
N LEU A 10 -11.29 -15.61 -32.59
CA LEU A 10 -10.94 -14.27 -32.10
C LEU A 10 -9.96 -13.52 -33.03
N ARG A 11 -9.40 -14.18 -34.05
CA ARG A 11 -8.61 -13.53 -35.11
C ARG A 11 -9.46 -12.69 -36.07
N ASP A 12 -10.75 -13.01 -36.22
CA ASP A 12 -11.70 -12.30 -37.10
C ASP A 12 -12.73 -11.44 -36.33
N ALA A 13 -12.56 -11.28 -35.02
CA ALA A 13 -13.38 -10.36 -34.25
C ALA A 13 -13.14 -8.92 -34.73
N VAL A 14 -14.21 -8.15 -34.94
CA VAL A 14 -14.11 -6.70 -35.21
C VAL A 14 -13.40 -6.05 -34.03
N GLN A 15 -12.13 -5.70 -34.23
CA GLN A 15 -11.33 -5.01 -33.22
C GLN A 15 -11.76 -3.54 -33.15
N CYS A 16 -11.91 -3.02 -31.93
CA CYS A 16 -12.07 -1.58 -31.72
C CYS A 16 -10.85 -0.87 -32.32
N ARG A 17 -11.09 0.00 -33.29
CA ARG A 17 -10.03 0.68 -34.03
C ARG A 17 -10.48 2.08 -34.43
N ASP A 18 -9.52 3.01 -34.41
CA ASP A 18 -9.74 4.39 -34.83
C ASP A 18 -10.81 5.13 -34.01
N ASP A 19 -11.20 4.58 -32.85
CA ASP A 19 -12.18 5.18 -31.95
C ASP A 19 -11.60 6.42 -31.25
N VAL A 20 -12.43 7.46 -31.12
CA VAL A 20 -12.04 8.71 -30.48
C VAL A 20 -13.00 9.05 -29.36
N VAL A 21 -12.49 9.07 -28.13
CA VAL A 21 -13.19 9.57 -26.94
C VAL A 21 -12.58 10.92 -26.59
N ARG A 22 -13.31 12.00 -26.87
CA ARG A 22 -12.79 13.36 -26.65
C ARG A 22 -13.81 14.37 -26.20
N ASP A 23 -13.31 15.39 -25.51
CA ASP A 23 -14.08 16.57 -25.09
C ASP A 23 -15.26 16.22 -24.15
N ASN A 24 -15.10 15.16 -23.32
CA ASN A 24 -16.11 14.71 -22.37
C ASN A 24 -15.78 15.06 -20.92
N VAL A 25 -16.82 15.17 -20.09
CA VAL A 25 -16.71 15.21 -18.62
C VAL A 25 -17.24 13.90 -18.05
N VAL A 26 -16.35 13.08 -17.49
CA VAL A 26 -16.68 11.82 -16.83
C VAL A 26 -16.48 11.98 -15.33
N ARG A 27 -17.56 12.17 -14.58
CA ARG A 27 -17.47 12.41 -13.13
C ARG A 27 -18.39 11.53 -12.31
N ARG A 28 -17.98 11.27 -11.07
CA ARG A 28 -18.77 10.50 -10.08
C ARG A 28 -19.07 9.07 -10.54
N PHE A 29 -18.10 8.46 -11.20
CA PHE A 29 -18.13 7.03 -11.53
C PHE A 29 -17.66 6.17 -10.34
N GLY A 30 -17.80 4.85 -10.44
CA GLY A 30 -17.38 3.94 -9.37
C GLY A 30 -18.24 3.97 -8.10
N ARG A 31 -19.51 4.41 -8.19
CA ARG A 31 -20.39 4.54 -7.00
C ARG A 31 -21.02 3.21 -6.58
N TRP A 32 -21.36 2.37 -7.55
CA TRP A 32 -21.89 1.03 -7.27
C TRP A 32 -20.78 0.00 -7.24
N ASN A 33 -20.15 -0.22 -8.40
CA ASN A 33 -18.95 -1.02 -8.54
C ASN A 33 -17.75 -0.10 -8.30
N LEU A 34 -17.12 -0.22 -7.12
CA LEU A 34 -16.01 0.66 -6.74
C LEU A 34 -14.80 0.54 -7.67
N ALA A 35 -14.64 -0.60 -8.34
CA ALA A 35 -13.57 -0.89 -9.30
C ALA A 35 -13.87 -0.43 -10.73
N ALA A 36 -14.96 0.29 -10.97
CA ALA A 36 -15.23 0.86 -12.30
C ALA A 36 -14.29 2.05 -12.56
N ALA A 37 -13.57 2.01 -13.69
CA ALA A 37 -12.78 3.12 -14.18
C ALA A 37 -13.65 4.18 -14.87
N GLY A 38 -13.11 5.39 -15.05
CA GLY A 38 -13.81 6.47 -15.75
C GLY A 38 -13.89 6.22 -17.26
N ILE A 39 -12.75 6.00 -17.90
CA ILE A 39 -12.65 5.64 -19.31
C ILE A 39 -11.74 4.40 -19.44
N SER A 40 -12.19 3.38 -20.16
CA SER A 40 -11.41 2.15 -20.36
C SER A 40 -11.21 1.86 -21.83
N LEU A 41 -9.94 1.81 -22.25
CA LEU A 41 -9.54 1.21 -23.52
C LEU A 41 -9.01 -0.21 -23.23
N VAL A 42 -9.90 -1.19 -23.33
CA VAL A 42 -9.60 -2.59 -22.98
C VAL A 42 -8.64 -3.22 -24.01
N ILE A 43 -9.07 -3.30 -25.27
CA ILE A 43 -8.26 -3.71 -26.42
C ILE A 43 -8.64 -2.81 -27.59
N GLY A 44 -7.66 -2.17 -28.23
CA GLY A 44 -7.94 -1.36 -29.42
C GLY A 44 -6.71 -0.88 -30.17
N GLN A 45 -6.93 -0.37 -31.38
CA GLN A 45 -5.87 0.05 -32.29
C GLN A 45 -6.08 1.46 -32.82
N ARG A 46 -5.06 2.32 -32.74
CA ARG A 46 -5.17 3.73 -33.18
C ARG A 46 -6.30 4.49 -32.49
N CYS A 47 -6.72 4.03 -31.30
CA CYS A 47 -7.73 4.69 -30.51
C CYS A 47 -7.14 5.88 -29.77
N ARG A 48 -7.95 6.91 -29.54
CA ARG A 48 -7.53 8.19 -28.98
C ARG A 48 -8.46 8.60 -27.84
N ILE A 49 -7.92 8.71 -26.64
CA ILE A 49 -8.60 9.28 -25.47
C ILE A 49 -8.00 10.66 -25.23
N GLU A 50 -8.71 11.72 -25.63
CA GLU A 50 -8.13 13.06 -25.66
C GLU A 50 -9.00 14.14 -25.06
N HIS A 51 -8.41 15.09 -24.33
CA HIS A 51 -9.15 16.29 -23.89
C HIS A 51 -10.42 15.95 -23.11
N ASN A 52 -10.39 14.94 -22.24
CA ASN A 52 -11.49 14.62 -21.33
C ASN A 52 -11.15 15.10 -19.91
N GLU A 53 -12.16 15.49 -19.15
CA GLU A 53 -12.05 15.66 -17.70
C GLU A 53 -12.59 14.39 -17.03
N VAL A 54 -11.76 13.72 -16.24
CA VAL A 54 -12.13 12.49 -15.54
C VAL A 54 -11.92 12.67 -14.05
N ALA A 55 -13.00 12.74 -13.28
CA ALA A 55 -12.90 13.09 -11.86
C ALA A 55 -13.93 12.48 -10.91
N ASP A 56 -13.67 12.62 -9.61
CA ASP A 56 -14.54 12.15 -8.51
C ASP A 56 -14.89 10.65 -8.58
N GLY A 57 -13.91 9.83 -8.98
CA GLY A 57 -14.06 8.40 -9.22
C GLY A 57 -13.59 7.50 -8.08
N GLY A 58 -14.21 6.32 -7.96
CA GLY A 58 -13.83 5.31 -6.95
C GLY A 58 -12.51 4.59 -7.22
N TYR A 59 -12.22 4.29 -8.49
CA TYR A 59 -11.01 3.61 -8.97
C TYR A 59 -10.24 4.50 -9.97
N ALA A 60 -9.53 3.90 -10.93
CA ALA A 60 -8.68 4.56 -11.89
C ALA A 60 -9.46 5.55 -12.77
N GLY A 61 -8.81 6.65 -13.14
CA GLY A 61 -9.40 7.62 -14.06
C GLY A 61 -9.51 7.02 -15.46
N ILE A 62 -8.36 6.72 -16.06
CA ILE A 62 -8.28 6.11 -17.39
C ILE A 62 -7.51 4.80 -17.28
N THR A 63 -8.08 3.71 -17.80
CA THR A 63 -7.38 2.42 -17.93
C THR A 63 -7.08 2.11 -19.40
N VAL A 64 -5.87 1.60 -19.66
CA VAL A 64 -5.48 1.13 -21.00
C VAL A 64 -4.88 -0.28 -20.92
N GLY A 65 -5.45 -1.18 -21.70
CA GLY A 65 -5.06 -2.57 -21.84
C GLY A 65 -5.86 -3.53 -20.96
N TYR A 66 -5.59 -4.82 -21.12
CA TYR A 66 -6.33 -5.92 -20.50
C TYR A 66 -5.53 -7.22 -20.52
N PHE A 67 -5.83 -8.14 -19.61
CA PHE A 67 -5.14 -9.43 -19.52
C PHE A 67 -5.40 -10.29 -20.76
N THR A 68 -4.32 -10.72 -21.42
CA THR A 68 -4.34 -11.65 -22.55
C THR A 68 -3.27 -12.72 -22.33
N MET A 69 -3.58 -13.98 -22.65
CA MET A 69 -2.62 -15.10 -22.53
C MET A 69 -1.45 -15.01 -23.54
N HIS A 70 -1.56 -14.14 -24.55
CA HIS A 70 -0.59 -13.91 -25.62
C HIS A 70 -0.35 -12.39 -25.81
N ALA A 71 0.50 -12.00 -26.76
CA ALA A 71 0.64 -10.62 -27.21
C ALA A 71 -0.74 -9.94 -27.39
N SER A 72 -0.99 -8.86 -26.63
CA SER A 72 -2.17 -8.00 -26.78
C SER A 72 -2.19 -7.44 -28.21
N PRO A 73 -3.34 -7.49 -28.92
CA PRO A 73 -3.45 -6.93 -30.26
C PRO A 73 -3.60 -5.40 -30.25
N SER A 74 -3.41 -4.74 -29.10
CA SER A 74 -3.50 -3.30 -28.95
C SER A 74 -2.26 -2.61 -29.51
N ARG A 75 -2.44 -1.57 -30.34
CA ARG A 75 -1.31 -0.85 -30.95
C ARG A 75 -1.63 0.60 -31.30
N ASN A 76 -0.61 1.45 -31.23
CA ASN A 76 -0.65 2.84 -31.69
C ASN A 76 -1.76 3.70 -31.04
N ASN A 77 -2.05 3.46 -29.76
CA ASN A 77 -3.07 4.20 -29.03
C ASN A 77 -2.48 5.46 -28.39
N VAL A 78 -3.34 6.46 -28.14
CA VAL A 78 -2.95 7.74 -27.57
C VAL A 78 -3.89 8.13 -26.42
N VAL A 79 -3.33 8.47 -25.27
CA VAL A 79 -4.00 9.11 -24.13
C VAL A 79 -3.36 10.49 -23.96
N ARG A 80 -4.03 11.56 -24.40
CA ARG A 80 -3.43 12.89 -24.36
C ARG A 80 -4.32 14.04 -23.93
N GLY A 81 -3.76 15.06 -23.30
CA GLY A 81 -4.51 16.28 -23.00
C GLY A 81 -5.67 16.05 -22.01
N ASN A 82 -5.72 14.93 -21.30
CA ASN A 82 -6.80 14.67 -20.35
C ASN A 82 -6.49 15.34 -19.01
N HIS A 83 -7.53 15.83 -18.33
CA HIS A 83 -7.46 16.34 -16.98
C HIS A 83 -8.05 15.28 -16.04
N VAL A 84 -7.21 14.59 -15.28
CA VAL A 84 -7.61 13.46 -14.42
C VAL A 84 -7.36 13.82 -12.97
N HIS A 85 -8.41 13.90 -12.16
CA HIS A 85 -8.23 14.31 -10.77
C HIS A 85 -9.26 13.78 -9.79
N HIS A 86 -8.91 13.71 -8.50
CA HIS A 86 -9.83 13.24 -7.46
C HIS A 86 -10.38 11.82 -7.76
N VAL A 87 -9.52 10.95 -8.28
CA VAL A 87 -9.80 9.53 -8.54
C VAL A 87 -9.05 8.64 -7.53
N MET A 88 -9.24 7.32 -7.56
CA MET A 88 -8.70 6.39 -6.56
C MET A 88 -9.22 6.63 -5.12
N ARG A 89 -10.47 7.08 -5.00
CA ARG A 89 -11.04 7.50 -3.71
C ARG A 89 -11.54 6.35 -2.83
N GLU A 90 -11.86 5.20 -3.40
CA GLU A 90 -12.60 4.14 -2.70
C GLU A 90 -11.83 2.80 -2.65
N VAL A 91 -10.98 2.52 -3.64
CA VAL A 91 -10.12 1.32 -3.72
C VAL A 91 -8.67 1.71 -3.99
N ASP A 92 -7.73 0.78 -3.80
CA ASP A 92 -6.31 0.92 -4.16
C ASP A 92 -5.94 0.06 -5.38
N ASP A 93 -4.64 -0.10 -5.66
CA ASP A 93 -4.10 -0.85 -6.80
C ASP A 93 -4.47 -0.25 -8.16
N GLY A 94 -4.16 1.04 -8.34
CA GLY A 94 -4.54 1.77 -9.53
C GLY A 94 -3.96 3.18 -9.58
N ALA A 95 -4.40 3.97 -10.55
CA ALA A 95 -3.85 5.30 -10.76
C ALA A 95 -4.81 6.29 -11.41
N GLY A 96 -4.38 7.55 -11.48
CA GLY A 96 -4.99 8.51 -12.41
C GLY A 96 -5.09 7.92 -13.81
N ILE A 97 -3.94 7.50 -14.35
CA ILE A 97 -3.86 6.74 -15.60
C ILE A 97 -3.14 5.42 -15.33
N TYR A 98 -3.87 4.32 -15.49
CA TYR A 98 -3.42 2.96 -15.20
C TYR A 98 -3.28 2.17 -16.51
N VAL A 99 -2.12 1.55 -16.71
CA VAL A 99 -1.78 0.82 -17.93
C VAL A 99 -1.41 -0.61 -17.54
N PHE A 100 -2.05 -1.56 -18.22
CA PHE A 100 -1.90 -2.98 -17.92
C PHE A 100 -1.80 -3.78 -19.21
N ASN A 101 -0.82 -4.68 -19.29
CA ASN A 101 -0.69 -5.67 -20.36
C ASN A 101 -0.79 -5.12 -21.80
N THR A 102 -0.10 -4.00 -22.07
CA THR A 102 0.08 -3.45 -23.42
C THR A 102 1.27 -4.11 -24.10
N HIS A 103 1.10 -5.31 -24.67
CA HIS A 103 2.19 -6.01 -25.34
C HIS A 103 2.63 -5.35 -26.66
N PHE A 104 3.87 -5.61 -27.07
CA PHE A 104 4.35 -5.36 -28.42
C PHE A 104 3.68 -6.32 -29.42
N ASP A 105 3.38 -5.82 -30.62
CA ASP A 105 3.30 -6.70 -31.78
C ASP A 105 4.73 -7.19 -32.06
N HIS A 106 4.98 -8.50 -31.98
CA HIS A 106 6.30 -9.08 -32.25
C HIS A 106 6.80 -8.73 -33.67
N TYR A 107 5.88 -8.44 -34.60
CA TYR A 107 6.16 -8.09 -35.98
C TYR A 107 6.23 -6.57 -36.24
N ASP A 108 5.65 -5.74 -35.37
CA ASP A 108 5.71 -4.27 -35.46
C ASP A 108 6.24 -3.63 -34.18
N LYS A 109 7.58 -3.54 -34.11
CA LYS A 109 8.33 -2.88 -33.04
C LYS A 109 8.16 -1.36 -33.01
N SER A 110 7.42 -0.75 -33.95
CA SER A 110 7.11 0.68 -33.95
C SER A 110 5.84 1.01 -33.17
N SER A 111 5.02 0.00 -32.83
CA SER A 111 3.82 0.19 -32.03
C SER A 111 4.14 0.80 -30.66
N ARG A 112 3.41 1.84 -30.27
CA ARG A 112 3.53 2.50 -28.95
C ARG A 112 2.15 2.83 -28.37
N LEU A 113 2.08 2.89 -27.05
CA LEU A 113 1.07 3.66 -26.33
C LEU A 113 1.68 5.01 -25.96
N TYR A 114 1.11 6.11 -26.44
CA TYR A 114 1.53 7.46 -26.03
C TYR A 114 0.63 7.96 -24.90
N VAL A 115 1.22 8.29 -23.76
CA VAL A 115 0.58 8.95 -22.63
C VAL A 115 1.22 10.34 -22.51
N GLU A 116 0.58 11.36 -23.07
CA GLU A 116 1.23 12.66 -23.23
C GLU A 116 0.37 13.88 -22.93
N ARG A 117 0.95 14.95 -22.37
CA ARG A 117 0.24 16.22 -22.13
C ARG A 117 -1.02 16.09 -21.29
N ASN A 118 -1.09 15.06 -20.44
CA ASN A 118 -2.16 14.93 -19.47
C ASN A 118 -1.82 15.73 -18.21
N PHE A 119 -2.84 16.23 -17.53
CA PHE A 119 -2.72 16.84 -16.21
C PHE A 119 -3.39 15.92 -15.18
N VAL A 120 -2.59 15.33 -14.29
CA VAL A 120 -3.03 14.36 -13.29
C VAL A 120 -2.76 14.91 -11.89
N HIS A 121 -3.80 15.10 -11.07
CA HIS A 121 -3.59 15.58 -9.70
C HIS A 121 -4.65 15.08 -8.71
N ASP A 122 -4.40 15.26 -7.41
CA ASP A 122 -5.30 14.79 -6.34
C ASP A 122 -5.65 13.29 -6.45
N VAL A 123 -4.68 12.47 -6.86
CA VAL A 123 -4.78 11.01 -6.79
C VAL A 123 -4.20 10.57 -5.46
N LYS A 124 -5.06 10.54 -4.45
CA LYS A 124 -4.68 10.32 -3.05
C LYS A 124 -5.40 9.10 -2.49
N ARG A 125 -4.72 8.39 -1.59
CA ARG A 125 -5.28 7.22 -0.93
C ARG A 125 -6.54 7.59 -0.12
N GLY A 126 -7.65 6.93 -0.43
CA GLY A 126 -8.87 7.03 0.35
C GLY A 126 -8.73 6.39 1.75
N PRO A 127 -9.45 6.86 2.77
CA PRO A 127 -9.32 6.32 4.13
C PRO A 127 -9.80 4.85 4.25
N TYR A 128 -10.54 4.34 3.26
CA TYR A 128 -11.12 2.99 3.28
C TYR A 128 -10.30 1.96 2.50
N THR A 129 -9.29 2.37 1.75
CA THR A 129 -8.45 1.48 0.92
C THR A 129 -7.49 0.66 1.78
N ASP A 130 -6.95 -0.42 1.23
CA ASP A 130 -5.86 -1.17 1.85
C ASP A 130 -4.51 -0.48 1.54
N TRP A 131 -3.47 -1.25 1.21
CA TRP A 131 -2.10 -0.77 1.07
C TRP A 131 -1.45 -1.01 -0.29
N ASN A 132 -2.24 -1.46 -1.28
CA ASN A 132 -1.70 -1.64 -2.62
C ASN A 132 -1.29 -0.27 -3.22
N PRO A 133 -0.34 -0.24 -4.15
CA PRO A 133 0.14 1.01 -4.73
C PRO A 133 -0.96 1.87 -5.36
N ILE A 134 -0.84 3.19 -5.19
CA ILE A 134 -1.67 4.17 -5.89
C ILE A 134 -0.71 5.16 -6.56
N GLY A 135 -0.89 5.41 -7.85
CA GLY A 135 -0.01 6.29 -8.63
C GLY A 135 -0.74 7.43 -9.33
N GLY A 136 -0.02 8.50 -9.71
CA GLY A 136 -0.46 9.38 -10.79
C GLY A 136 -0.53 8.60 -12.11
N PHE A 137 0.56 7.90 -12.42
CA PHE A 137 0.67 6.85 -13.42
C PHE A 137 0.98 5.51 -12.77
N TYR A 138 0.42 4.42 -13.32
CA TYR A 138 0.75 3.07 -12.88
C TYR A 138 0.92 2.18 -14.12
N LEU A 139 2.13 1.65 -14.29
CA LEU A 139 2.45 0.62 -15.28
C LEU A 139 2.48 -0.75 -14.61
N ASP A 140 1.41 -1.50 -14.79
CA ASP A 140 1.18 -2.80 -14.15
C ASP A 140 1.70 -3.97 -15.01
N GLU A 141 1.40 -5.21 -14.63
CA GLU A 141 2.00 -6.39 -15.25
C GLU A 141 1.78 -6.41 -16.77
N GLY A 142 2.86 -6.69 -17.51
CA GLY A 142 2.83 -6.75 -18.97
C GLY A 142 2.77 -5.39 -19.68
N ALA A 143 2.75 -4.25 -18.97
CA ALA A 143 2.81 -2.94 -19.61
C ALA A 143 4.15 -2.72 -20.34
N GLN A 144 4.08 -2.62 -21.67
CA GLN A 144 5.22 -2.44 -22.56
C GLN A 144 4.92 -1.38 -23.63
N ALA A 145 5.96 -0.91 -24.33
CA ALA A 145 5.85 0.05 -25.42
C ALA A 145 5.21 1.41 -25.04
N VAL A 146 5.27 1.78 -23.76
CA VAL A 146 4.61 2.98 -23.24
C VAL A 146 5.56 4.17 -23.29
N VAL A 147 5.13 5.26 -23.93
CA VAL A 147 5.82 6.55 -23.95
C VAL A 147 5.04 7.53 -23.07
N ILE A 148 5.53 7.77 -21.86
CA ILE A 148 4.97 8.75 -20.92
C ILE A 148 5.76 10.04 -21.05
N ARG A 149 5.20 11.07 -21.69
CA ARG A 149 5.93 12.32 -21.90
C ARG A 149 5.12 13.60 -21.75
N GLN A 150 5.78 14.67 -21.30
CA GLN A 150 5.16 16.00 -21.27
C GLN A 150 3.85 16.02 -20.49
N ASN A 151 3.72 15.25 -19.40
CA ASN A 151 2.55 15.29 -18.52
C ASN A 151 2.86 16.13 -17.28
N VAL A 152 1.82 16.73 -16.69
CA VAL A 152 1.89 17.39 -15.38
C VAL A 152 1.29 16.46 -14.33
N VAL A 153 2.05 16.12 -13.28
CA VAL A 153 1.60 15.26 -12.19
C VAL A 153 1.95 15.85 -10.84
N ARG A 154 0.96 16.21 -10.03
CA ARG A 154 1.17 16.76 -8.68
C ARG A 154 0.12 16.31 -7.69
N GLU A 155 0.37 16.55 -6.40
CA GLU A 155 -0.58 16.23 -5.33
C GLU A 155 -0.95 14.72 -5.30
N VAL A 156 0.06 13.89 -5.55
CA VAL A 156 0.01 12.43 -5.50
C VAL A 156 1.13 11.92 -4.61
N ASP A 157 0.91 10.82 -3.89
CA ASP A 157 1.94 10.22 -3.02
C ASP A 157 3.04 9.50 -3.83
N ASN A 158 2.67 9.02 -5.02
CA ASN A 158 3.57 8.39 -5.97
C ASN A 158 3.19 8.84 -7.39
N TRP A 159 4.09 9.56 -8.08
CA TRP A 159 3.77 10.07 -9.42
C TRP A 159 3.80 8.97 -10.49
N LEU A 160 4.62 7.93 -10.32
CA LEU A 160 4.75 6.81 -11.24
C LEU A 160 5.05 5.50 -10.49
N HIS A 161 4.14 4.55 -10.57
CA HIS A 161 4.31 3.20 -10.05
C HIS A 161 4.64 2.18 -11.14
N PHE A 162 5.50 1.22 -10.82
CA PHE A 162 5.83 0.08 -11.68
C PHE A 162 5.57 -1.23 -10.94
N ASN A 163 4.65 -2.03 -11.46
CA ASN A 163 4.47 -3.43 -11.07
C ASN A 163 4.75 -4.34 -12.27
N THR A 164 5.96 -4.26 -12.83
CA THR A 164 6.29 -4.91 -14.11
C THR A 164 6.71 -6.39 -13.98
N GLY A 165 6.28 -7.09 -12.94
CA GLY A 165 6.64 -8.49 -12.70
C GLY A 165 5.54 -9.45 -13.15
N GLY A 166 5.66 -10.11 -14.32
CA GLY A 166 4.78 -11.26 -14.62
C GLY A 166 4.32 -11.55 -16.05
N GLY A 167 4.82 -10.88 -17.09
CA GLY A 167 4.46 -11.24 -18.47
C GLY A 167 5.11 -12.57 -18.93
N PRO A 168 4.41 -13.41 -19.73
CA PRO A 168 4.93 -14.69 -20.23
C PRO A 168 6.11 -14.55 -21.20
N GLU A 169 6.39 -13.35 -21.72
CA GLU A 169 7.53 -13.09 -22.61
C GLU A 169 8.60 -12.25 -21.90
N ARG A 170 9.48 -12.96 -21.17
CA ARG A 170 10.66 -12.37 -20.50
C ARG A 170 11.83 -12.09 -21.45
N GLU A 171 11.74 -12.46 -22.73
CA GLU A 171 12.92 -12.56 -23.60
C GLU A 171 12.98 -11.47 -24.69
N THR A 172 14.00 -10.60 -24.57
CA THR A 172 14.68 -9.88 -25.67
C THR A 172 13.97 -8.70 -26.39
N LEU A 173 13.59 -7.61 -25.70
CA LEU A 173 13.37 -6.30 -26.37
C LEU A 173 13.94 -5.11 -25.56
N PRO A 174 14.71 -4.19 -26.20
CA PRO A 174 15.54 -3.18 -25.51
C PRO A 174 14.83 -1.89 -25.05
N GLU A 175 13.59 -1.58 -25.45
CA GLU A 175 12.90 -0.35 -25.02
C GLU A 175 11.53 -0.64 -24.42
N ARG A 176 11.46 -0.90 -23.11
CA ARG A 176 10.19 -1.24 -22.45
C ARG A 176 9.28 -0.04 -22.22
N GLN A 177 9.85 1.10 -21.81
CA GLN A 177 9.12 2.34 -21.57
C GLN A 177 10.02 3.55 -21.88
N THR A 178 9.45 4.63 -22.39
CA THR A 178 10.13 5.93 -22.54
C THR A 178 9.45 6.94 -21.63
N ILE A 179 10.21 7.55 -20.73
CA ILE A 179 9.69 8.54 -19.78
C ILE A 179 10.49 9.82 -19.97
N GLN A 180 9.83 10.90 -20.38
CA GLN A 180 10.53 12.11 -20.80
C GLN A 180 9.73 13.37 -20.49
N ASN A 181 10.38 14.40 -19.92
CA ASN A 181 9.83 15.75 -19.77
C ASN A 181 8.47 15.80 -19.05
N ASN A 182 8.21 14.91 -18.09
CA ASN A 182 7.06 15.05 -17.19
C ASN A 182 7.44 15.98 -16.03
N THR A 183 6.53 16.84 -15.61
CA THR A 183 6.77 17.87 -14.58
C THR A 183 5.67 17.81 -13.53
N ASP A 184 5.84 18.53 -12.42
CA ASP A 184 4.81 18.78 -11.41
C ASP A 184 4.06 20.11 -11.65
N GLU A 185 4.55 20.94 -12.57
CA GLU A 185 3.89 22.15 -13.04
C GLU A 185 4.21 22.43 -14.51
N ASP A 186 3.21 22.88 -15.28
CA ASP A 186 3.36 23.48 -16.61
C ASP A 186 2.04 24.17 -16.97
N ALA A 187 2.03 25.50 -16.92
CA ALA A 187 0.83 26.30 -17.13
C ALA A 187 0.18 26.08 -18.50
N ALA A 188 0.96 25.76 -19.54
CA ALA A 188 0.42 25.53 -20.87
C ALA A 188 -0.26 24.16 -20.97
N ILE A 189 0.32 23.12 -20.37
CA ILE A 189 -0.30 21.79 -20.31
C ILE A 189 -1.54 21.81 -19.41
N GLU A 190 -1.44 22.43 -18.22
CA GLU A 190 -2.57 22.56 -17.28
C GLU A 190 -3.77 23.27 -17.91
N ALA A 191 -3.54 24.40 -18.59
CA ALA A 191 -4.61 25.15 -19.24
C ALA A 191 -5.21 24.43 -20.47
N ALA A 192 -4.43 23.59 -21.14
CA ALA A 192 -4.87 22.84 -22.32
C ALA A 192 -5.53 21.49 -21.99
N ALA A 193 -5.40 21.00 -20.75
CA ALA A 193 -5.95 19.72 -20.33
C ALA A 193 -7.47 19.79 -20.10
N GLY A 194 -8.16 18.70 -20.45
CA GLY A 194 -9.62 18.59 -20.34
C GLY A 194 -10.39 19.07 -21.57
N PRO A 195 -11.73 19.19 -21.49
CA PRO A 195 -12.60 19.45 -22.64
C PRO A 195 -12.37 20.82 -23.28
N ARG A 196 -12.29 20.84 -24.61
CA ARG A 196 -12.17 22.07 -25.39
C ARG A 196 -13.58 22.60 -25.70
N GLY A 197 -14.18 23.32 -24.74
CA GLY A 197 -15.52 23.91 -24.91
C GLY A 197 -16.30 24.08 -23.61
N ALA A 198 -17.57 24.49 -23.73
CA ALA A 198 -18.45 24.65 -22.58
C ALA A 198 -18.72 23.30 -21.89
N ARG A 199 -18.61 23.27 -20.56
CA ARG A 199 -18.83 22.05 -19.77
C ARG A 199 -20.35 21.85 -19.53
N PRO A 200 -20.93 20.69 -19.88
CA PRO A 200 -22.33 20.43 -19.58
C PRO A 200 -22.57 20.35 -18.05
N PRO A 201 -23.75 20.77 -17.55
CA PRO A 201 -24.05 20.71 -16.13
C PRO A 201 -24.10 19.25 -15.63
N LEU A 202 -23.49 18.99 -14.48
CA LEU A 202 -23.50 17.66 -13.86
C LEU A 202 -24.84 17.40 -13.17
N ALA A 203 -25.38 16.18 -13.29
CA ALA A 203 -26.52 15.73 -12.49
C ALA A 203 -26.22 15.83 -10.98
N LEU A 204 -27.19 15.93 -10.08
CA LEU A 204 -26.90 15.94 -8.63
C LEU A 204 -26.47 14.55 -8.10
N PRO A 205 -25.60 14.46 -7.07
CA PRO A 205 -25.14 13.18 -6.55
C PRO A 205 -26.23 12.46 -5.75
N THR A 206 -26.35 11.15 -5.95
CA THR A 206 -27.02 10.26 -5.01
C THR A 206 -26.01 9.81 -3.95
N VAL A 207 -26.25 10.14 -2.68
CA VAL A 207 -25.38 9.73 -1.56
C VAL A 207 -25.58 8.22 -1.33
N LYS A 208 -24.53 7.42 -1.54
CA LYS A 208 -24.53 6.00 -1.17
C LYS A 208 -23.91 5.83 0.22
N PRO A 209 -24.49 5.01 1.11
CA PRO A 209 -23.88 4.69 2.40
C PRO A 209 -22.50 4.03 2.22
N ALA A 210 -21.56 4.39 3.09
CA ALA A 210 -20.22 3.81 3.08
C ALA A 210 -20.29 2.28 3.27
N PRO A 211 -19.44 1.50 2.59
CA PRO A 211 -19.38 0.06 2.80
C PRO A 211 -19.04 -0.27 4.27
N ALA A 212 -19.87 -1.09 4.90
CA ALA A 212 -19.63 -1.58 6.25
C ALA A 212 -18.70 -2.81 6.20
N PHE A 213 -17.44 -2.62 6.57
CA PHE A 213 -16.52 -3.73 6.80
C PHE A 213 -16.69 -4.26 8.23
N PRO A 214 -16.60 -5.58 8.46
CA PRO A 214 -16.61 -6.12 9.82
C PRO A 214 -15.44 -5.54 10.61
N ALA A 215 -15.66 -5.32 11.91
CA ALA A 215 -14.60 -4.84 12.79
C ALA A 215 -13.44 -5.85 12.83
N PRO A 216 -12.18 -5.40 12.87
CA PRO A 216 -11.03 -6.29 12.93
C PRO A 216 -11.05 -7.12 14.21
N LYS A 217 -10.73 -8.42 14.09
CA LYS A 217 -10.71 -9.35 15.23
C LYS A 217 -9.54 -9.04 16.16
N MET A 218 -9.85 -8.37 17.27
CA MET A 218 -8.91 -8.20 18.38
C MET A 218 -8.76 -9.54 19.12
N ILE A 219 -7.52 -9.99 19.29
CA ILE A 219 -7.18 -11.22 20.02
C ILE A 219 -6.91 -10.88 21.48
N TYR A 220 -6.04 -9.90 21.72
CA TYR A 220 -5.71 -9.42 23.06
C TYR A 220 -5.76 -7.90 23.13
N ARG A 221 -6.17 -7.42 24.30
CA ARG A 221 -5.94 -6.06 24.79
C ARG A 221 -5.51 -6.16 26.23
N LEU A 222 -4.32 -5.63 26.53
CA LEU A 222 -3.77 -5.51 27.87
C LEU A 222 -3.70 -4.01 28.17
N PRO A 223 -4.65 -3.46 28.94
CA PRO A 223 -4.63 -2.04 29.28
C PRO A 223 -3.35 -1.65 30.02
N LEU A 224 -2.83 -2.52 30.91
CA LEU A 224 -1.62 -2.26 31.71
C LEU A 224 -1.69 -1.00 32.60
N ASP A 225 -2.90 -0.51 32.89
CA ASP A 225 -3.17 0.64 33.77
C ASP A 225 -3.10 0.31 35.28
N GLY A 226 -2.84 -0.95 35.63
CA GLY A 226 -2.61 -1.39 37.00
C GLY A 226 -2.30 -2.89 37.13
N PRO A 227 -2.03 -3.38 38.36
CA PRO A 227 -1.58 -4.75 38.62
C PRO A 227 -2.47 -5.87 38.09
N TRP A 228 -3.77 -5.60 37.93
CA TRP A 228 -4.77 -6.55 37.44
C TRP A 228 -5.07 -6.37 35.93
N ALA A 229 -4.43 -5.40 35.29
CA ALA A 229 -4.66 -5.01 33.90
C ALA A 229 -3.71 -5.72 32.90
N GLY A 230 -2.94 -6.70 33.38
CA GLY A 230 -2.14 -7.61 32.54
C GLY A 230 -2.95 -8.66 31.79
N GLY A 231 -4.26 -8.73 32.03
CA GLY A 231 -5.15 -9.69 31.37
C GLY A 231 -4.66 -11.14 31.54
N PRO A 232 -4.64 -11.96 30.48
CA PRO A 232 -4.17 -13.34 30.56
C PRO A 232 -2.64 -13.48 30.42
N ALA A 233 -1.88 -12.38 30.39
CA ALA A 233 -0.42 -12.44 30.24
C ALA A 233 0.29 -12.77 31.56
N THR A 234 1.41 -13.48 31.47
CA THR A 234 2.30 -13.76 32.61
C THR A 234 3.37 -12.68 32.70
N LEU A 235 3.56 -12.09 33.88
CA LEU A 235 4.64 -11.14 34.16
C LEU A 235 5.91 -11.87 34.63
N HIS A 236 7.06 -11.41 34.18
CA HIS A 236 8.40 -11.88 34.56
C HIS A 236 9.26 -10.68 34.97
N GLY A 237 10.23 -10.85 35.87
CA GLY A 237 11.17 -9.80 36.30
C GLY A 237 10.70 -8.95 37.49
N SER A 238 9.43 -9.07 37.88
CA SER A 238 8.76 -8.23 38.90
C SER A 238 8.58 -6.76 38.47
N PRO A 239 7.97 -6.51 37.30
CA PRO A 239 7.78 -5.15 36.81
C PRO A 239 6.82 -4.38 37.72
N ALA A 240 7.06 -3.07 37.84
CA ALA A 240 6.21 -2.19 38.63
C ALA A 240 5.11 -1.56 37.77
N PHE A 241 4.03 -1.10 38.41
CA PHE A 241 3.05 -0.22 37.77
C PHE A 241 3.28 1.21 38.26
N ALA A 242 3.43 2.14 37.33
CA ALA A 242 3.67 3.55 37.66
C ALA A 242 2.98 4.46 36.64
N GLY A 243 2.24 5.46 37.12
CA GLY A 243 1.59 6.46 36.25
C GLY A 243 0.58 5.88 35.27
N GLY A 244 -0.12 4.80 35.66
CA GLY A 244 -1.12 4.13 34.82
C GLY A 244 -0.53 3.33 33.65
N ALA A 245 0.69 2.81 33.81
CA ALA A 245 1.35 1.97 32.81
C ALA A 245 2.26 0.94 33.49
N LEU A 246 2.62 -0.12 32.76
CA LEU A 246 3.64 -1.06 33.20
C LEU A 246 5.02 -0.45 33.01
N ASN A 247 5.84 -0.46 34.06
CA ASN A 247 7.21 0.06 34.07
C ASN A 247 8.20 -1.10 34.11
N LEU A 248 9.06 -1.16 33.09
CA LEU A 248 10.09 -2.17 32.90
C LEU A 248 11.47 -1.57 33.15
N ASP A 249 12.30 -2.29 33.88
CA ASP A 249 13.59 -1.81 34.41
C ASP A 249 14.78 -1.92 33.44
N GLY A 250 14.58 -2.56 32.28
CA GLY A 250 15.62 -2.78 31.28
C GLY A 250 16.58 -3.93 31.58
N GLN A 251 16.26 -4.82 32.53
CA GLN A 251 17.07 -5.98 32.89
C GLN A 251 16.45 -7.31 32.46
N ASP A 252 15.31 -7.69 33.05
CA ASP A 252 14.67 -8.98 32.81
C ASP A 252 13.13 -8.93 32.71
N ASP A 253 12.55 -7.75 32.95
CA ASP A 253 11.12 -7.49 32.87
C ASP A 253 10.53 -7.81 31.50
N ARG A 254 9.47 -8.62 31.47
CA ARG A 254 8.66 -8.88 30.27
C ARG A 254 7.27 -9.39 30.60
N LEU A 255 6.37 -9.26 29.63
CA LEU A 255 5.11 -9.98 29.60
C LEU A 255 5.16 -11.10 28.57
N THR A 256 4.53 -12.23 28.88
CA THR A 256 4.35 -13.36 27.96
C THR A 256 2.86 -13.59 27.73
N LEU A 257 2.41 -13.49 26.48
CA LEU A 257 1.02 -13.76 26.11
C LEU A 257 0.74 -15.27 26.12
N PRO A 258 -0.49 -15.72 26.40
CA PRO A 258 -0.86 -17.11 26.17
C PRO A 258 -0.63 -17.49 24.71
N ARG A 259 -0.21 -18.74 24.49
CA ARG A 259 0.09 -19.27 23.16
C ARG A 259 -1.09 -19.05 22.23
N THR A 260 -0.88 -18.21 21.23
CA THR A 260 -1.91 -17.80 20.28
C THR A 260 -1.31 -17.64 18.90
N ASP A 261 -2.02 -18.13 17.90
CA ASP A 261 -1.72 -17.90 16.49
C ASP A 261 -2.49 -16.65 16.03
N PRO A 262 -1.81 -15.52 15.74
CA PRO A 262 -2.45 -14.34 15.19
C PRO A 262 -2.79 -14.48 13.69
N GLY A 263 -2.37 -15.58 13.04
CA GLY A 263 -2.52 -15.82 11.62
C GLY A 263 -1.47 -15.12 10.76
N ASN A 264 -1.57 -15.27 9.45
CA ASN A 264 -0.62 -14.71 8.47
C ASN A 264 -0.79 -13.20 8.22
N ARG A 265 -1.87 -12.62 8.75
CA ARG A 265 -2.17 -11.19 8.74
C ARG A 265 -2.46 -10.73 10.15
N TYR A 266 -1.59 -9.91 10.72
CA TYR A 266 -1.74 -9.48 12.10
C TYR A 266 -1.28 -8.04 12.31
N THR A 267 -1.73 -7.45 13.42
CA THR A 267 -1.30 -6.12 13.85
C THR A 267 -1.00 -6.14 15.33
N VAL A 268 0.15 -5.58 15.69
CA VAL A 268 0.53 -5.27 17.07
C VAL A 268 0.45 -3.75 17.23
N ALA A 269 -0.15 -3.27 18.32
CA ALA A 269 -0.18 -1.86 18.69
C ALA A 269 0.07 -1.69 20.19
N LEU A 270 0.84 -0.68 20.58
CA LEU A 270 1.14 -0.39 21.97
C LEU A 270 1.57 1.07 22.13
N TRP A 271 1.35 1.61 23.32
CA TRP A 271 1.95 2.87 23.73
C TRP A 271 3.28 2.59 24.43
N VAL A 272 4.30 3.38 24.10
CA VAL A 272 5.62 3.26 24.72
C VAL A 272 6.12 4.62 25.16
N ARG A 273 6.86 4.65 26.27
CA ARG A 273 7.64 5.81 26.71
C ARG A 273 9.03 5.36 27.13
N ILE A 274 10.01 5.70 26.31
CA ILE A 274 11.42 5.35 26.55
C ILE A 274 12.10 6.52 27.27
N PRO A 275 12.72 6.34 28.45
CA PRO A 275 13.34 7.42 29.21
C PRO A 275 14.50 8.10 28.45
N ALA A 276 14.73 9.37 28.75
CA ALA A 276 15.88 10.10 28.25
C ALA A 276 17.20 9.45 28.72
N GLY A 277 18.21 9.48 27.85
CA GLY A 277 19.51 8.85 28.13
C GLY A 277 19.56 7.35 27.79
N THR A 278 18.43 6.73 27.43
CA THR A 278 18.41 5.33 26.99
C THR A 278 19.29 5.13 25.75
N GLN A 279 20.09 4.07 25.77
CA GLN A 279 20.95 3.66 24.67
C GLN A 279 20.61 2.25 24.20
N GLY A 280 20.86 2.00 22.92
CA GLY A 280 20.83 0.67 22.31
C GLY A 280 19.45 0.20 21.88
N GLU A 281 19.39 -1.08 21.52
CA GLU A 281 18.18 -1.79 21.08
C GLU A 281 17.27 -2.11 22.28
N ARG A 282 15.98 -1.85 22.14
CA ARG A 282 14.93 -2.15 23.13
C ARG A 282 13.80 -2.92 22.48
N THR A 283 13.52 -4.12 22.98
CA THR A 283 12.47 -4.98 22.45
C THR A 283 11.11 -4.41 22.81
N LEU A 284 10.29 -4.13 21.80
CA LEU A 284 8.90 -3.76 22.02
C LEU A 284 8.07 -5.04 22.12
N VAL A 285 8.10 -5.85 21.05
CA VAL A 285 7.42 -7.14 20.97
C VAL A 285 8.32 -8.12 20.22
N ALA A 286 8.37 -9.35 20.69
CA ALA A 286 9.14 -10.43 20.06
C ALA A 286 8.34 -11.73 20.06
N GLY A 287 8.66 -12.57 19.09
CA GLY A 287 8.21 -13.94 19.00
C GLY A 287 9.34 -14.83 18.48
N PRO A 288 9.05 -16.10 18.16
CA PRO A 288 10.04 -17.01 17.59
C PRO A 288 10.70 -16.50 16.31
N ASP A 289 9.85 -16.04 15.40
CA ASP A 289 10.17 -15.74 14.01
C ASP A 289 9.97 -14.26 13.70
N PHE A 290 9.80 -13.43 14.73
CA PHE A 290 9.56 -12.01 14.51
C PHE A 290 10.03 -11.16 15.69
N ARG A 291 10.37 -9.90 15.43
CA ARG A 291 10.65 -8.90 16.46
C ARG A 291 10.39 -7.49 15.97
N LEU A 292 9.90 -6.65 16.86
CA LEU A 292 9.77 -5.20 16.72
C LEU A 292 10.60 -4.55 17.83
N VAL A 293 11.54 -3.68 17.46
CA VAL A 293 12.43 -3.01 18.42
C VAL A 293 12.53 -1.52 18.15
N ALA A 294 12.87 -0.78 19.20
CA ALA A 294 13.27 0.62 19.12
C ALA A 294 14.78 0.76 19.33
N HIS A 295 15.44 1.60 18.52
CA HIS A 295 16.86 1.93 18.68
C HIS A 295 17.01 3.32 19.30
N ALA A 296 17.35 3.38 20.58
CA ALA A 296 17.52 4.62 21.32
C ALA A 296 18.97 5.12 21.28
N ALA A 297 19.13 6.44 21.17
CA ALA A 297 20.42 7.12 21.23
C ALA A 297 20.28 8.44 22.00
N GLY A 298 20.20 8.34 23.34
CA GLY A 298 20.17 9.50 24.24
C GLY A 298 18.81 10.20 24.28
N ASP A 299 18.68 11.32 23.57
CA ASP A 299 17.50 12.20 23.58
C ASP A 299 16.39 11.76 22.61
N ARG A 300 16.64 10.69 21.83
CA ARG A 300 15.71 10.23 20.80
C ARG A 300 15.79 8.74 20.54
N VAL A 301 14.69 8.21 20.02
CA VAL A 301 14.68 6.96 19.27
C VAL A 301 14.98 7.30 17.81
N THR A 302 16.02 6.66 17.28
CA THR A 302 16.56 6.93 15.94
C THR A 302 15.79 6.21 14.84
N ARG A 303 15.30 5.02 15.15
CA ARG A 303 14.42 4.22 14.29
C ARG A 303 13.67 3.17 15.12
N VAL A 304 12.56 2.71 14.56
CA VAL A 304 11.91 1.45 14.90
C VAL A 304 12.21 0.48 13.79
N GLU A 305 12.53 -0.75 14.13
CA GLU A 305 12.92 -1.78 13.19
C GLU A 305 12.15 -3.06 13.47
N SER A 306 11.69 -3.69 12.40
CA SER A 306 10.95 -4.93 12.45
C SER A 306 11.64 -5.99 11.62
N TRP A 307 11.66 -7.22 12.13
CA TRP A 307 12.19 -8.38 11.43
C TRP A 307 11.17 -9.51 11.48
N ASN A 308 11.06 -10.24 10.37
CA ASN A 308 10.51 -11.58 10.34
C ASN A 308 11.59 -12.55 9.83
N GLN A 309 11.92 -13.55 10.64
CA GLN A 309 12.98 -14.53 10.43
C GLN A 309 12.39 -15.94 10.34
N VAL A 310 13.05 -16.85 9.63
CA VAL A 310 12.73 -18.29 9.69
C VAL A 310 13.83 -18.98 10.49
N ARG A 311 13.51 -19.49 11.68
CA ARG A 311 14.48 -20.29 12.47
C ARG A 311 14.79 -21.66 11.88
N HIS A 312 14.09 -22.10 10.84
CA HIS A 312 14.10 -23.51 10.45
C HIS A 312 15.29 -24.01 9.62
N ASN A 313 16.25 -23.17 9.24
CA ASN A 313 17.52 -23.66 8.69
C ASN A 313 18.70 -22.84 9.20
N GLN A 314 19.68 -23.58 9.75
CA GLN A 314 20.94 -23.12 10.32
C GLN A 314 21.59 -22.03 9.43
N GLY A 315 21.46 -20.77 9.84
CA GLY A 315 21.97 -19.62 9.08
C GLY A 315 21.11 -18.35 9.12
N GLY A 316 19.88 -18.41 9.66
CA GLY A 316 19.11 -17.23 10.11
C GLY A 316 19.02 -16.09 9.10
N GLN A 317 18.50 -16.33 7.90
CA GLN A 317 18.23 -15.26 6.95
C GLN A 317 16.93 -14.55 7.32
N ASP A 318 16.98 -13.22 7.42
CA ASP A 318 15.79 -12.37 7.49
C ASP A 318 14.94 -12.61 6.23
N VAL A 319 13.67 -13.00 6.40
CA VAL A 319 12.74 -13.16 5.26
C VAL A 319 12.37 -11.78 4.72
N PHE A 320 12.08 -10.86 5.64
CA PHE A 320 11.92 -9.44 5.37
C PHE A 320 12.15 -8.65 6.66
N SER A 321 12.81 -7.51 6.51
CA SER A 321 12.99 -6.53 7.57
C SER A 321 12.70 -5.14 7.02
N ASP A 322 12.08 -4.33 7.85
CA ASP A 322 11.75 -2.94 7.54
C ASP A 322 12.11 -2.08 8.72
N ARG A 323 12.30 -0.79 8.42
CA ARG A 323 12.61 0.21 9.41
C ARG A 323 11.85 1.47 9.12
N SER A 324 11.73 2.28 10.15
CA SER A 324 11.03 3.55 10.06
C SER A 324 11.90 4.64 9.41
N TYR A 325 11.35 5.48 8.51
CA TYR A 325 11.98 6.61 7.84
C TYR A 325 10.96 7.69 7.38
N PRO A 326 11.09 8.97 7.81
CA PRO A 326 11.86 9.42 8.97
C PRO A 326 11.10 9.02 10.24
N GLY A 327 11.37 7.84 10.78
CA GLY A 327 10.63 7.34 11.95
C GLY A 327 11.40 7.47 13.26
N ARG A 328 11.87 8.68 13.53
CA ARG A 328 12.50 9.09 14.78
C ARG A 328 11.49 9.79 15.68
N PHE A 329 11.64 9.63 17.00
CA PHE A 329 10.77 10.30 17.98
C PHE A 329 11.54 10.62 19.28
N PRO A 330 11.14 11.65 20.05
CA PRO A 330 11.83 12.04 21.27
C PRO A 330 11.74 10.97 22.36
N THR A 331 12.77 10.85 23.20
CA THR A 331 12.65 10.10 24.46
C THR A 331 11.92 10.94 25.51
N GLY A 332 11.34 10.29 26.52
CA GLY A 332 10.59 10.92 27.60
C GLY A 332 9.12 11.23 27.28
N GLU A 333 8.68 11.02 26.05
CA GLU A 333 7.30 11.21 25.60
C GLU A 333 6.60 9.88 25.27
N TRP A 334 5.28 9.89 25.35
CA TRP A 334 4.45 8.78 24.93
C TRP A 334 4.30 8.77 23.42
N VAL A 335 4.59 7.62 22.81
CA VAL A 335 4.44 7.39 21.38
C VAL A 335 3.63 6.12 21.16
N HIS A 336 2.61 6.21 20.33
CA HIS A 336 1.88 5.04 19.89
C HIS A 336 2.66 4.38 18.76
N VAL A 337 3.09 3.13 18.97
CA VAL A 337 3.76 2.31 17.98
C VAL A 337 2.78 1.25 17.50
N ALA A 338 2.61 1.11 16.19
CA ALA A 338 1.92 -0.03 15.62
C ALA A 338 2.71 -0.65 14.49
N TRP A 339 2.50 -1.95 14.30
CA TRP A 339 3.17 -2.75 13.29
C TRP A 339 2.18 -3.73 12.67
N THR A 340 1.98 -3.62 11.35
CA THR A 340 1.11 -4.52 10.58
C THR A 340 1.97 -5.48 9.77
N VAL A 341 1.54 -6.74 9.66
CA VAL A 341 2.25 -7.79 8.92
C VAL A 341 1.28 -8.58 8.05
N ASP A 342 1.59 -8.72 6.76
CA ASP A 342 0.87 -9.51 5.76
C ASP A 342 1.89 -10.38 5.03
N GLN A 343 1.98 -11.63 5.50
CA GLN A 343 2.94 -12.58 5.00
C GLN A 343 2.63 -13.03 3.56
N TYR A 344 1.37 -12.89 3.09
CA TYR A 344 1.00 -13.29 1.74
C TYR A 344 1.63 -12.38 0.68
N GLN A 345 1.64 -11.08 0.96
CA GLN A 345 2.19 -10.06 0.07
C GLN A 345 3.63 -9.67 0.45
N GLY A 346 4.18 -10.24 1.53
CA GLY A 346 5.48 -9.83 2.07
C GLY A 346 5.49 -8.38 2.53
N ALA A 347 4.33 -7.85 2.92
CA ALA A 347 4.19 -6.48 3.38
C ALA A 347 4.30 -6.44 4.91
N ASN A 348 5.06 -5.49 5.43
CA ASN A 348 4.94 -5.09 6.81
C ASN A 348 5.05 -3.56 6.88
N ARG A 349 4.36 -2.93 7.83
CA ARG A 349 4.37 -1.47 7.96
C ARG A 349 4.46 -1.03 9.41
N ILE A 350 5.30 -0.03 9.66
CA ILE A 350 5.57 0.56 10.97
C ILE A 350 4.89 1.92 11.04
N PHE A 351 4.13 2.14 12.12
CA PHE A 351 3.39 3.35 12.37
C PHE A 351 3.85 3.99 13.67
N LEU A 352 4.01 5.31 13.64
CA LEU A 352 4.25 6.14 14.82
C LEU A 352 3.14 7.19 14.91
N ASN A 353 2.45 7.26 16.05
CA ASN A 353 1.34 8.18 16.30
C ASN A 353 0.29 8.17 15.17
N GLY A 354 -0.04 6.97 14.67
CA GLY A 354 -1.05 6.77 13.63
C GLY A 354 -0.57 7.00 12.20
N ARG A 355 0.66 7.49 12.00
CA ARG A 355 1.24 7.75 10.68
C ARG A 355 2.16 6.62 10.25
N ASP A 356 1.98 6.14 9.01
CA ASP A 356 2.93 5.21 8.38
C ASP A 356 4.28 5.89 8.18
N VAL A 357 5.32 5.29 8.74
CA VAL A 357 6.70 5.75 8.64
C VAL A 357 7.59 4.65 8.06
N THR A 358 7.04 3.65 7.39
CA THR A 358 7.83 2.55 6.81
C THR A 358 8.72 3.08 5.69
N LYS A 359 10.00 2.70 5.68
CA LYS A 359 10.93 3.10 4.62
C LYS A 359 10.57 2.40 3.31
N THR A 360 10.08 3.17 2.34
CA THR A 360 9.46 2.65 1.09
C THR A 360 10.44 2.16 0.02
N ASP A 361 11.76 2.20 0.25
CA ASP A 361 12.77 1.79 -0.75
C ASP A 361 13.23 0.34 -0.63
N MET A 362 12.67 -0.42 0.33
CA MET A 362 12.93 -1.85 0.44
C MET A 362 11.89 -2.62 -0.38
N ARG A 363 12.39 -3.45 -1.29
CA ARG A 363 11.58 -4.48 -1.97
C ARG A 363 10.94 -5.32 -0.87
N SER A 364 9.61 -5.30 -0.76
CA SER A 364 8.85 -6.35 -0.05
C SER A 364 9.20 -7.68 -0.71
N GLY A 365 10.20 -8.34 -0.13
CA GLY A 365 10.98 -9.37 -0.77
C GLY A 365 10.38 -10.74 -0.50
N ARG A 366 9.88 -11.36 -1.58
CA ARG A 366 9.33 -12.73 -1.68
C ARG A 366 8.03 -12.97 -0.90
N HIS A 367 7.00 -13.33 -1.67
CA HIS A 367 5.79 -13.97 -1.16
C HIS A 367 6.19 -15.23 -0.39
N TRP A 368 5.71 -15.38 0.83
CA TRP A 368 6.08 -16.49 1.71
C TRP A 368 4.85 -17.37 1.98
N ARG A 369 5.06 -18.70 1.95
CA ARG A 369 4.01 -19.74 2.03
C ARG A 369 4.19 -20.83 3.13
N PRO A 370 5.31 -20.95 3.87
CA PRO A 370 5.33 -21.76 5.08
C PRO A 370 4.51 -21.13 6.22
N GLU A 371 4.17 -21.94 7.22
CA GLU A 371 3.38 -21.53 8.38
C GLU A 371 4.27 -20.83 9.41
N PHE A 372 3.76 -19.77 10.02
CA PHE A 372 4.31 -19.16 11.23
C PHE A 372 4.59 -20.25 12.28
N ASP A 373 5.76 -20.30 12.93
CA ASP A 373 6.01 -21.30 13.97
C ASP A 373 5.09 -21.07 15.17
N ARG A 374 3.99 -21.81 15.18
CA ARG A 374 2.90 -21.74 16.18
C ARG A 374 3.30 -22.23 17.58
N ARG A 375 4.55 -22.68 17.79
CA ARG A 375 4.96 -23.40 19.00
C ARG A 375 5.56 -22.50 20.09
N LEU A 376 5.88 -21.24 19.79
CA LEU A 376 6.66 -20.36 20.67
C LEU A 376 5.92 -19.08 21.05
N GLU A 377 6.28 -18.53 22.20
CA GLU A 377 5.52 -17.51 22.91
C GLU A 377 5.76 -16.09 22.35
N ILE A 378 4.71 -15.26 22.36
CA ILE A 378 4.81 -13.82 22.05
C ILE A 378 5.10 -13.09 23.35
N THR A 379 6.20 -12.33 23.38
CA THR A 379 6.64 -11.55 24.53
C THR A 379 6.63 -10.06 24.22
N VAL A 380 6.42 -9.26 25.27
CA VAL A 380 6.44 -7.80 25.23
C VAL A 380 7.48 -7.33 26.26
N GLY A 381 8.36 -6.41 25.87
CA GLY A 381 9.38 -5.86 26.77
C GLY A 381 10.73 -6.60 26.79
N ALA A 382 10.81 -7.85 26.34
CA ALA A 382 12.09 -8.52 26.08
C ALA A 382 11.88 -9.68 25.09
N ARG A 383 12.95 -10.20 24.50
CA ARG A 383 12.90 -11.46 23.75
C ARG A 383 12.57 -12.64 24.69
N PRO A 384 12.09 -13.79 24.17
CA PRO A 384 11.84 -14.97 25.00
C PRO A 384 13.06 -15.47 25.80
N ASP A 385 14.28 -15.21 25.32
CA ASP A 385 15.54 -15.51 26.01
C ASP A 385 15.97 -14.44 27.04
N GLY A 386 15.14 -13.41 27.26
CA GLY A 386 15.37 -12.30 28.18
C GLY A 386 16.21 -11.16 27.61
N ALA A 387 16.77 -11.29 26.40
CA ALA A 387 17.68 -10.29 25.89
C ALA A 387 16.97 -9.11 25.19
N GLY A 388 17.67 -7.98 25.10
CA GLY A 388 17.11 -6.74 24.54
C GLY A 388 16.02 -6.13 25.41
N ALA A 389 16.14 -6.26 26.73
CA ALA A 389 15.15 -5.81 27.71
C ALA A 389 14.81 -4.32 27.56
N PHE A 390 13.52 -4.03 27.64
CA PHE A 390 12.94 -2.72 27.48
C PHE A 390 13.10 -1.92 28.76
N LEU A 391 13.58 -0.69 28.63
CA LEU A 391 13.66 0.27 29.71
C LEU A 391 12.61 1.36 29.47
N GLY A 392 11.65 1.49 30.37
CA GLY A 392 10.60 2.51 30.28
C GLY A 392 9.20 2.00 30.60
N GLN A 393 8.22 2.68 30.03
CA GLN A 393 6.80 2.36 30.26
C GLN A 393 6.13 1.82 28.99
N ILE A 394 5.29 0.81 29.16
CA ILE A 394 4.43 0.22 28.12
C ILE A 394 2.98 0.23 28.59
N ASP A 395 2.07 0.57 27.69
CA ASP A 395 0.65 0.78 27.98
C ASP A 395 -0.21 0.32 26.79
N ASP A 396 -1.45 -0.09 27.07
CA ASP A 396 -2.49 -0.53 26.11
C ASP A 396 -1.96 -1.40 24.94
N VAL A 397 -1.37 -2.55 25.28
CA VAL A 397 -0.87 -3.52 24.29
C VAL A 397 -2.04 -4.23 23.63
N ARG A 398 -2.09 -4.22 22.30
CA ARG A 398 -3.14 -4.85 21.50
C ARG A 398 -2.54 -5.77 20.45
N LEU A 399 -3.15 -6.95 20.30
CA LEU A 399 -2.87 -7.90 19.22
C LEU A 399 -4.15 -8.14 18.44
N TYR A 400 -4.11 -7.94 17.13
CA TYR A 400 -5.20 -8.22 16.21
C TYR A 400 -4.80 -9.36 15.28
N GLY A 401 -5.72 -10.31 15.06
CA GLY A 401 -5.60 -11.33 14.02
C GLY A 401 -6.05 -10.82 12.66
N ALA A 402 -5.71 -9.56 12.37
CA ALA A 402 -6.07 -8.84 11.17
C ALA A 402 -5.01 -7.79 10.86
N TRP A 403 -4.85 -7.50 9.58
CA TRP A 403 -4.10 -6.35 9.10
C TRP A 403 -4.98 -5.09 9.27
N LEU A 404 -4.60 -4.17 10.15
CA LEU A 404 -5.34 -2.93 10.37
C LEU A 404 -5.06 -1.89 9.28
N ARG A 405 -6.10 -1.18 8.87
CA ARG A 405 -6.02 -0.06 7.92
C ARG A 405 -5.46 1.19 8.61
N PRO A 406 -4.85 2.14 7.87
CA PRO A 406 -4.21 3.31 8.49
C PRO A 406 -5.17 4.12 9.36
N ARG A 407 -6.44 4.25 8.95
CA ARG A 407 -7.49 4.90 9.74
C ARG A 407 -7.82 4.20 11.06
N GLU A 408 -7.68 2.88 11.13
CA GLU A 408 -7.94 2.11 12.35
C GLU A 408 -6.78 2.34 13.31
N ILE A 409 -5.55 2.32 12.80
CA ILE A 409 -4.33 2.64 13.56
C ILE A 409 -4.37 4.09 14.06
N ALA A 410 -4.80 5.04 13.23
CA ALA A 410 -4.96 6.44 13.62
C ALA A 410 -5.96 6.62 14.77
N LYS A 411 -7.04 5.82 14.80
CA LYS A 411 -7.98 5.81 15.93
C LYS A 411 -7.34 5.25 17.21
N LEU A 412 -6.48 4.23 17.11
CA LEU A 412 -5.74 3.70 18.26
C LEU A 412 -4.78 4.76 18.82
N ALA A 413 -4.07 5.47 17.94
CA ALA A 413 -3.13 6.51 18.32
C ALA A 413 -3.78 7.78 18.92
N ALA A 414 -5.10 7.95 18.75
CA ALA A 414 -5.83 9.10 19.29
C ALA A 414 -6.29 8.89 20.75
N GLY A 415 -6.31 7.65 21.24
CA GLY A 415 -6.75 7.30 22.59
C GLY A 415 -5.65 6.54 23.32
N ARG A 416 -4.90 7.26 24.15
CA ARG A 416 -4.14 6.62 25.22
C ARG A 416 -5.05 6.41 26.41
#